data_AF-A0A967PCY4-F1
#
_entry.id   AF-A0A967PCY4-F1
#
_cell.length_a   1.000
_cell.length_b   1.000
_cell.length_c   1.000
_cell.angle_alpha   90.00
_cell.angle_beta   90.00
_cell.angle_gamma   90.00
#
_symmetry.space_group_name_H-M   'P 1'
#
loop_
_entity.id
_entity.type
_entity.pdbx_description
1 polymer ?
#
loop_
_entity_poly.entity_id
_entity_poly.type
_entity_poly.pdbx_seq_one_letter_code
_entity_poly.pdbx_strand_id
1 'polypeptide(L)' 'MRAAGEPVIGYGAGEPDFPTPDHVVEAARAAASDPRNHHYSPAGGLGELKEAVAAKTARDSGYEVSADE' A
#
# COMPACT_ATOMS: atom_id res chain seq x y z
N MET A 1 -26.48 18.98 -3.53
CA MET A 1 -25.91 19.90 -2.53
C MET A 1 -24.51 20.42 -2.87
N ARG A 2 -23.66 19.74 -3.68
CA ARG A 2 -22.41 20.33 -4.19
C ARG A 2 -22.57 21.41 -5.29
N ALA A 3 -23.79 21.62 -5.78
CA ALA A 3 -24.07 22.50 -6.93
C ALA A 3 -24.13 24.01 -6.59
N ALA A 4 -24.08 24.39 -5.31
CA ALA A 4 -24.28 25.79 -4.88
C ALA A 4 -22.98 26.59 -4.69
N GLY A 5 -21.80 26.01 -4.94
CA GLY A 5 -20.51 26.71 -4.80
C GLY A 5 -20.08 26.97 -3.34
N GLU A 6 -20.80 26.41 -2.36
CA GLU A 6 -20.45 26.54 -0.96
C GLU A 6 -19.28 25.60 -0.59
N PRO A 7 -18.29 26.07 0.19
CA PRO A 7 -17.21 25.23 0.68
C PRO A 7 -17.77 24.20 1.68
N VAL A 8 -17.85 22.94 1.26
CA VAL A 8 -18.32 21.82 2.09
C VAL A 8 -17.12 21.09 2.66
N ILE A 9 -17.07 20.96 3.99
CA ILE A 9 -16.08 20.10 4.65
C ILE A 9 -16.51 18.64 4.45
N GLY A 10 -15.68 17.86 3.73
CA GLY A 10 -15.96 16.47 3.43
C GLY A 10 -15.44 15.54 4.53
N TYR A 11 -16.31 15.13 5.46
CA TYR A 11 -16.01 14.11 6.48
C TYR A 11 -16.27 12.67 6.02
N GLY A 12 -16.58 12.46 4.74
CA GLY A 12 -17.06 11.17 4.23
C GLY A 12 -15.96 10.17 3.86
N ALA A 13 -14.84 10.64 3.33
CA ALA A 13 -13.71 9.80 2.94
C ALA A 13 -12.61 9.89 4.01
N GLY A 14 -12.12 8.76 4.48
CA GLY A 14 -10.95 8.68 5.37
C GLY A 14 -9.62 8.85 4.63
N GLU A 15 -9.59 9.72 3.62
CA GLU A 15 -8.40 9.98 2.82
C GLU A 15 -7.39 10.81 3.65
N PRO A 16 -6.14 10.36 3.77
CA PRO A 16 -5.10 11.16 4.42
C PRO A 16 -4.85 12.48 3.67
N ASP A 17 -4.54 13.54 4.40
CA ASP A 17 -4.22 14.87 3.85
C ASP A 17 -2.74 15.05 3.46
N PHE A 18 -1.91 14.05 3.75
CA PHE A 18 -0.50 14.01 3.40
C PHE A 18 -0.24 13.16 2.14
N PRO A 19 0.80 13.49 1.36
CA PRO A 19 1.18 12.69 0.20
C PRO A 19 1.76 11.33 0.63
N THR A 20 1.71 10.35 -0.28
CA THR A 20 2.46 9.10 -0.14
C THR A 20 3.96 9.40 0.11
N PRO A 21 4.61 8.77 1.10
CA PRO A 21 6.03 9.01 1.38
C PRO A 21 6.94 8.75 0.18
N ASP A 22 7.96 9.60 -0.01
CA ASP A 22 8.85 9.57 -1.19
C ASP A 22 9.47 8.20 -1.46
N HIS A 23 9.91 7.49 -0.42
CA HIS A 23 10.53 6.17 -0.58
C HIS A 23 9.58 5.13 -1.19
N VAL A 24 8.27 5.26 -0.96
CA VAL A 24 7.26 4.38 -1.56
C VAL A 24 7.06 4.75 -3.03
N VAL A 25 6.99 6.05 -3.34
CA VAL A 25 6.84 6.54 -4.71
C VAL A 25 8.04 6.12 -5.56
N GLU A 26 9.27 6.27 -5.05
CA GLU A 26 10.49 5.86 -5.75
C GLU A 26 10.57 4.34 -5.96
N ALA A 27 10.18 3.54 -4.95
CA ALA A 27 10.12 2.08 -5.10
C ALA A 27 9.11 1.67 -6.19
N ALA A 28 7.94 2.30 -6.24
CA ALA A 28 6.93 2.04 -7.27
C ALA A 28 7.43 2.42 -8.67
N ARG A 29 8.11 3.57 -8.81
CA ARG A 29 8.70 4.01 -10.08
C ARG A 29 9.78 3.04 -10.57
N ALA A 30 10.65 2.60 -9.66
CA ALA A 30 11.69 1.61 -9.97
C ALA A 30 11.06 0.28 -10.40
N ALA A 31 10.07 -0.23 -9.65
CA ALA A 31 9.38 -1.47 -9.97
C ALA A 31 8.67 -1.41 -11.33
N ALA A 32 8.00 -0.30 -11.66
CA ALA A 32 7.34 -0.11 -12.95
C ALA A 32 8.32 -0.05 -14.13
N SER A 33 9.54 0.43 -13.90
CA SER A 33 10.58 0.53 -14.93
C SER A 33 11.27 -0.80 -15.23
N ASP A 34 11.12 -1.81 -14.37
CA ASP A 34 11.71 -3.13 -14.53
C ASP A 34 10.74 -4.08 -15.28
N PRO A 35 11.07 -4.54 -16.50
CA PRO A 35 10.21 -5.45 -17.27
C PRO A 35 9.86 -6.75 -16.56
N ARG A 36 10.64 -7.18 -15.56
CA ARG A 36 10.33 -8.40 -14.79
C ARG A 36 8.98 -8.30 -14.06
N ASN A 37 8.53 -7.08 -13.76
CA ASN A 37 7.31 -6.81 -13.03
C ASN A 37 6.09 -6.60 -13.93
N HIS A 38 6.22 -6.77 -15.26
CA HIS A 38 5.13 -6.53 -16.21
C HIS A 38 4.20 -7.73 -16.41
N HIS A 39 4.51 -8.86 -15.76
CA HIS A 39 3.69 -10.06 -15.78
C HIS A 39 2.93 -10.23 -14.46
N TYR A 40 1.96 -11.15 -14.46
CA TYR A 40 1.21 -11.46 -13.24
C TYR A 40 2.13 -11.92 -12.12
N SER A 41 1.90 -11.38 -10.93
CA SER A 41 2.46 -11.93 -9.70
C SER A 41 1.87 -13.32 -9.42
N PRO A 42 2.52 -14.14 -8.58
CA PRO A 42 1.88 -15.34 -8.04
C PRO A 42 0.51 -15.02 -7.42
N ALA A 43 -0.42 -15.97 -7.44
CA ALA A 43 -1.77 -15.76 -6.93
C ALA A 43 -1.81 -15.37 -5.43
N GLY A 44 -0.85 -15.87 -4.64
CA GLY A 44 -0.69 -15.50 -3.23
C GLY A 44 0.07 -14.20 -2.99
N GLY A 45 0.50 -13.49 -4.04
CA GLY A 45 1.36 -12.32 -3.94
C GLY A 45 2.86 -12.63 -4.04
N LEU A 46 3.68 -11.57 -4.01
CA LEU A 46 5.14 -11.68 -4.06
C LEU A 46 5.68 -12.23 -2.74
N GLY A 47 6.61 -13.20 -2.80
CA GLY A 47 7.19 -13.81 -1.60
C GLY A 47 7.79 -12.78 -0.63
N GLU A 48 8.59 -11.85 -1.16
CA GLU A 48 9.20 -10.75 -0.40
C GLU A 48 8.17 -9.84 0.29
N LEU A 49 7.00 -9.63 -0.32
CA LEU A 49 5.92 -8.84 0.29
C LEU A 49 5.28 -9.61 1.45
N LYS A 50 5.04 -10.91 1.28
CA LYS A 50 4.48 -11.77 2.34
C LYS A 50 5.40 -11.81 3.56
N GLU A 51 6.70 -12.00 3.35
CA GLU A 51 7.70 -11.98 4.42
C GLU A 51 7.73 -10.62 5.15
N ALA A 52 7.69 -9.51 4.41
CA ALA A 52 7.67 -8.18 5.00
C ALA A 52 6.39 -7.93 5.83
N VAL A 53 5.24 -8.44 5.38
CA VAL A 53 3.97 -8.35 6.12
C VAL A 53 4.00 -9.20 7.38
N ALA A 54 4.51 -10.43 7.32
CA ALA A 54 4.68 -11.30 8.48
C ALA A 54 5.58 -10.63 9.54
N ALA A 55 6.75 -10.15 9.13
CA ALA A 55 7.68 -9.42 10.02
C ALA A 55 7.06 -8.14 10.60
N LYS A 56 6.30 -7.38 9.80
CA LYS A 56 5.55 -6.20 10.28
C LYS A 56 4.51 -6.58 11.33
N THR A 57 3.79 -7.68 11.11
CA THR A 57 2.73 -8.14 12.01
C THR A 57 3.29 -8.55 13.37
N ALA A 58 4.40 -9.30 13.38
CA ALA A 58 5.12 -9.63 14.60
C ALA A 58 5.61 -8.38 15.33
N ARG A 59 6.23 -7.43 14.61
CA ARG A 59 6.77 -6.19 15.20
C ARG A 59 5.70 -5.28 15.79
N ASP A 60 4.61 -5.04 15.07
CA ASP A 60 3.63 -4.00 15.42
C ASP A 60 2.51 -4.55 16.33
N SER A 61 2.19 -5.84 16.21
CA SER A 61 1.06 -6.48 16.91
C SER A 61 1.47 -7.58 17.88
N GLY A 62 2.73 -8.05 17.84
CA GLY A 62 3.20 -9.20 18.64
C GLY A 62 2.62 -10.55 18.19
N TYR A 63 2.00 -10.60 17.02
CA TYR A 63 1.40 -11.81 16.47
C TYR A 63 2.32 -12.43 15.42
N GLU A 64 2.76 -13.66 15.69
CA GLU A 64 3.60 -14.44 14.79
C GLU A 64 2.73 -15.13 13.73
N VAL A 65 3.03 -14.90 12.47
CA VAL A 65 2.36 -15.52 11.31
C VAL A 65 3.41 -15.89 10.26
N SER A 66 3.24 -17.03 9.60
CA SER A 66 4.08 -17.47 8.50
C SER A 66 3.76 -16.68 7.23
N ALA A 67 4.78 -16.45 6.39
CA ALA A 67 4.57 -15.87 5.06
C ALA A 67 3.78 -16.78 4.10
N ASP A 68 3.51 -18.03 4.47
CA ASP A 68 2.74 -18.99 3.67
C ASP A 68 1.30 -19.21 4.16
N GLU A 69 0.92 -18.57 5.27
CA GLU A 69 -0.47 -18.49 5.76
C GLU A 69 -1.25 -17.39 5.05
#